data_AF-A0A5E4JZD3-F1
#
_entry.id   AF-A0A5E4JZD3-F1
#
_cell.length_a   1.000
_cell.length_b   1.000
_cell.length_c   1.000
_cell.angle_alpha   90.00
_cell.angle_beta   90.00
_cell.angle_gamma   90.00
#
_symmetry.space_group_name_H-M   'P 1'
#
loop_
_entity.id
_entity.type
_entity.pdbx_description
1 polymer ?
#
loop_
_entity_poly.entity_id
_entity_poly.type
_entity_poly.pdbx_seq_one_letter_code
_entity_poly.pdbx_strand_id
1 'polypeptide(L)' 'MLTEREIEVLNLIGKSFTQKEIAKKLKITQPAVSNFYNRGIEKIKEAEETIKIKKELKIK' A
#
# COMPACT_ATOMS: atom_id res chain seq x y z
N MET A 1 1.94 -3.32 9.48
CA MET A 1 0.48 -3.24 9.26
C MET A 1 0.16 -2.04 8.38
N LEU A 2 -0.75 -2.19 7.42
CA LEU A 2 -1.22 -1.07 6.60
C LEU A 2 -2.17 -0.17 7.40
N THR A 3 -2.12 1.13 7.14
CA THR A 3 -3.10 2.10 7.66
C THR A 3 -4.34 2.14 6.77
N GLU A 4 -5.45 2.64 7.30
CA GLU A 4 -6.69 2.82 6.51
C GLU A 4 -6.45 3.65 5.24
N ARG A 5 -5.63 4.70 5.31
CA ARG A 5 -5.31 5.54 4.14
C ARG A 5 -4.44 4.84 3.11
N GLU A 6 -3.48 4.02 3.54
CA GLU A 6 -2.69 3.19 2.61
C GLU A 6 -3.59 2.16 1.92
N ILE A 7 -4.49 1.50 2.66
CA ILE A 7 -5.46 0.55 2.13
C ILE A 7 -6.39 1.22 1.12
N GLU A 8 -6.94 2.39 1.46
CA GLU A 8 -7.86 3.13 0.61
C GLU A 8 -7.20 3.57 -0.71
N VAL A 9 -5.98 4.09 -0.65
CA VAL A 9 -5.20 4.47 -1.84
C VAL A 9 -4.87 3.25 -2.70
N LEU A 10 -4.38 2.15 -2.10
CA LEU A 10 -4.07 0.91 -2.83
C LEU A 10 -5.32 0.33 -3.50
N ASN A 11 -6.46 0.32 -2.81
CA ASN A 11 -7.73 -0.16 -3.36
C ASN A 11 -8.21 0.67 -4.55
N LEU A 12 -8.03 1.99 -4.53
CA LEU A 12 -8.41 2.84 -5.66
C LEU A 12 -7.46 2.66 -6.85
N ILE A 13 -6.16 2.47 -6.61
CA ILE A 13 -5.19 2.13 -7.66
C ILE A 13 -5.53 0.78 -8.30
N GLY A 14 -5.89 -0.23 -7.49
CA GLY A 14 -6.37 -1.53 -7.99
C GLY A 14 -7.66 -1.46 -8.81
N LYS A 15 -8.41 -0.35 -8.71
CA LYS A 15 -9.59 -0.03 -9.53
C LYS A 15 -9.26 0.89 -10.72
N SER A 16 -7.98 1.03 -11.06
CA SER A 16 -7.48 1.83 -12.18
C SER A 16 -7.71 3.34 -12.08
N PHE A 17 -7.91 3.89 -10.87
CA PHE A 17 -7.93 5.34 -10.68
C PHE A 17 -6.51 5.91 -10.77
N THR A 18 -6.37 7.06 -11.44
CA THR A 18 -5.12 7.81 -11.47
C THR A 18 -4.86 8.52 -10.14
N GLN A 19 -3.61 8.85 -9.84
CA GLN A 19 -3.27 9.58 -8.60
C GLN A 19 -3.98 10.94 -8.49
N LYS A 20 -4.25 11.61 -9.63
CA LYS A 20 -5.01 12.88 -9.66
C LYS A 20 -6.46 12.68 -9.24
N GLU A 21 -7.11 11.63 -9.74
CA GLU A 21 -8.49 11.29 -9.37
C GLU A 21 -8.59 10.87 -7.92
N ILE A 22 -7.61 10.10 -7.42
CA ILE A 22 -7.54 9.69 -6.01
C ILE A 22 -7.35 10.90 -5.11
N ALA A 23 -6.43 11.81 -5.46
CA ALA A 23 -6.21 13.06 -4.73
C ALA A 23 -7.51 13.86 -4.59
N LYS A 24 -8.25 14.03 -5.71
CA LYS A 24 -9.55 14.69 -5.72
C LYS A 24 -10.59 13.96 -4.85
N LYS A 25 -10.66 12.63 -4.97
CA LYS A 25 -11.64 11.79 -4.26
C LYS A 25 -11.42 11.79 -2.75
N LEU A 26 -10.17 11.71 -2.32
CA LEU A 26 -9.79 11.64 -0.91
C LEU A 26 -9.53 13.02 -0.28
N LYS A 27 -9.64 14.10 -1.07
CA LYS A 27 -9.37 15.49 -0.65
C LYS A 27 -7.96 15.65 -0.07
N ILE A 28 -6.96 15.06 -0.73
CA ILE A 28 -5.53 15.15 -0.37
C ILE A 28 -4.70 15.58 -1.59
N THR A 29 -3.44 15.90 -1.38
CA THR A 29 -2.53 16.28 -2.48
C THR A 29 -2.05 15.04 -3.24
N GLN A 30 -1.71 15.19 -4.53
CA GLN A 30 -1.13 14.09 -5.32
C GLN A 30 0.18 13.54 -4.69
N PRO A 31 1.09 14.36 -4.13
CA PRO A 31 2.22 13.85 -3.35
C PRO A 31 1.81 13.00 -2.15
N ALA A 32 0.74 13.35 -1.44
CA ALA A 32 0.23 12.54 -0.34
C ALA A 32 -0.25 11.16 -0.84
N VAL A 33 -0.95 11.10 -1.98
CA VAL A 33 -1.33 9.83 -2.62
C VAL A 33 -0.10 8.97 -2.91
N SER A 34 0.93 9.55 -3.52
CA SER A 34 2.20 8.86 -3.80
C SER A 34 2.84 8.31 -2.51
N ASN A 35 2.88 9.12 -1.45
CA ASN A 35 3.44 8.71 -0.16
C ASN A 35 2.65 7.58 0.51
N PHE A 36 1.31 7.58 0.41
CA PHE A 36 0.51 6.46 0.93
C PHE A 36 0.69 5.20 0.08
N TYR A 37 0.76 5.34 -1.24
CA TYR A 37 1.02 4.20 -2.13
C TYR A 37 2.38 3.56 -1.83
N ASN A 38 3.46 4.35 -1.83
CA ASN A 38 4.82 3.84 -1.64
C ASN A 38 4.98 3.13 -0.29
N ARG A 39 4.51 3.75 0.79
CA ARG A 39 4.55 3.14 2.13
C ARG A 39 3.70 1.87 2.21
N GLY A 40 2.55 1.85 1.54
CA GLY A 40 1.69 0.67 1.46
C GLY A 40 2.39 -0.49 0.76
N ILE A 41 3.00 -0.24 -0.41
CA ILE A 41 3.74 -1.25 -1.17
C ILE A 41 4.96 -1.76 -0.40
N GLU A 42 5.72 -0.86 0.24
CA GLU A 42 6.89 -1.22 1.04
C GLU A 42 6.52 -2.19 2.17
N LYS A 43 5.45 -1.89 2.93
CA LYS A 43 4.95 -2.76 3.99
C LYS A 43 4.49 -4.13 3.50
N ILE A 44 3.89 -4.20 2.30
CA ILE A 44 3.49 -5.48 1.69
C ILE A 44 4.74 -6.29 1.36
N LYS A 45 5.74 -5.66 0.73
CA LYS A 45 7.01 -6.31 0.40
C LYS A 45 7.74 -6.83 1.64
N GLU A 46 7.80 -6.04 2.70
CA GLU A 46 8.38 -6.46 3.99
C GLU A 46 7.65 -7.67 4.58
N ALA A 47 6.32 -7.68 4.51
CA ALA A 47 5.51 -8.80 4.99
C ALA A 47 5.73 -10.07 4.15
N GLU A 48 5.83 -9.93 2.82
CA GLU A 48 6.15 -11.05 1.91
C GLU A 48 7.51 -11.66 2.22
N GLU A 49 8.54 -10.83 2.43
CA GLU A 49 9.87 -11.30 2.79
C GLU A 49 9.86 -11.99 4.16
N THR A 50 9.16 -11.43 5.14
CA THR A 50 9.00 -12.06 6.47
C THR A 50 8.32 -13.43 6.36
N ILE A 51 7.28 -13.55 5.54
CA ILE A 51 6.59 -14.83 5.30
C ILE A 51 7.53 -15.83 4.61
N LYS A 52 8.34 -15.36 3.66
CA LYS A 52 9.34 -16.20 2.98
C LYS A 52 10.36 -16.75 3.96
N ILE A 53 10.96 -15.90 4.80
CA ILE A 53 11.90 -16.30 5.85
C ILE A 53 11.24 -17.29 6.82
N LYS A 54 10.00 -17.02 7.25
CA LYS A 54 9.24 -17.94 8.12
C LYS A 54 9.13 -19.35 7.51
N LYS A 55 8.86 -19.44 6.20
CA LYS A 55 8.78 -20.72 5.48
C LYS A 55 10.12 -21.43 5.40
N GLU A 56 11.21 -20.70 5.13
CA GLU A 56 12.57 -21.25 5.09
C GLU A 56 13.01 -21.82 6.44
N LEU A 57 12.67 -21.12 7.53
CA LEU A 57 12.97 -21.54 8.90
C LEU A 57 12.05 -22.65 9.44
N LYS A 58 11.02 -23.05 8.68
CA LYS A 58 10.02 -24.06 9.08
C LYS A 58 9.32 -23.75 10.41
N ILE A 59 9.16 -22.46 10.72
CA ILE A 59 8.48 -22.00 11.93
C ILE A 59 6.97 -22.05 11.68
N LYS A 60 6.23 -22.74 12.55
CA LYS A 60 4.76 -22.85 12.47
C LYS A 60 4.08 -21.53 12.80
#